data_AF-A0A9X7M1X9-F1
#
_entry.id   AF-A0A9X7M1X9-F1
#
_cell.length_a   1.000
_cell.length_b   1.000
_cell.length_c   1.000
_cell.angle_alpha   90.00
_cell.angle_beta   90.00
_cell.angle_gamma   90.00
#
_symmetry.space_group_name_H-M   'P 1'
#
loop_
_entity.id
_entity.type
_entity.pdbx_description
1 polymer ?
#
loop_
_entity_poly.entity_id
_entity_poly.type
_entity_poly.pdbx_seq_one_letter_code
_entity_poly.pdbx_strand_id
1 'polypeptide(L)' 'MYYATLIKGASYYAFGQRFLLHKECKITKREYQYLRKNDWFQVREENTIPLSSEGIANQKEIP' A
#
# COMPACT_ATOMS: atom_id res chain seq x y z
N MET A 1 3.85 3.84 1.07
CA MET A 1 4.08 2.48 1.59
C MET A 1 3.53 1.45 0.60
N TYR A 2 3.98 0.18 0.65
CA TYR A 2 3.51 -0.86 -0.25
C TYR A 2 2.82 -1.98 0.53
N TYR A 3 1.73 -2.50 -0.03
CA TYR A 3 0.97 -3.59 0.57
C TYR A 3 0.62 -4.65 -0.47
N ALA A 4 0.48 -5.89 0.00
CA ALA A 4 -0.03 -7.02 -0.78
C ALA A 4 -1.05 -7.81 0.02
N THR A 5 -2.08 -8.27 -0.68
CA THR A 5 -3.14 -9.13 -0.17
C THR A 5 -3.20 -10.38 -1.03
N LEU A 6 -3.14 -11.55 -0.40
CA LEU A 6 -3.34 -12.81 -1.11
C LEU A 6 -4.83 -12.97 -1.42
N ILE A 7 -5.17 -13.18 -2.69
CA ILE A 7 -6.56 -13.32 -3.17
C ILE A 7 -6.86 -14.73 -3.72
N LYS A 8 -5.84 -15.60 -3.83
CA LYS A 8 -5.98 -16.99 -4.27
C LYS A 8 -5.26 -17.96 -3.34
N GLY A 9 -5.82 -19.17 -3.18
CA GLY A 9 -5.29 -20.20 -2.28
C GLY A 9 -5.57 -19.90 -0.80
N ALA A 10 -5.05 -20.72 0.11
CA ALA A 10 -5.24 -20.52 1.56
C ALA A 10 -4.09 -19.73 2.21
N SER A 11 -2.85 -19.99 1.76
CA SER A 11 -1.65 -19.30 2.21
C SER A 11 -0.55 -19.37 1.16
N TYR A 12 0.39 -18.43 1.20
CA TYR A 12 1.53 -18.37 0.29
C TYR A 12 2.78 -17.92 1.05
N TYR A 13 3.88 -18.66 0.95
CA TYR A 13 5.13 -18.34 1.63
C TYR A 13 6.14 -17.76 0.64
N ALA A 14 6.57 -16.52 0.87
CA ALA A 14 7.59 -15.86 0.07
C ALA A 14 8.28 -14.75 0.88
N PHE A 15 9.52 -14.42 0.50
CA PHE A 15 10.29 -13.34 1.13
C PHE A 15 10.45 -13.50 2.65
N GLY A 16 10.47 -14.74 3.14
CA GLY A 16 10.56 -15.04 4.57
C GLY A 16 9.27 -14.79 5.37
N GLN A 17 8.17 -14.40 4.72
CA GLN A 17 6.87 -14.15 5.35
C GLN A 17 5.77 -15.03 4.76
N ARG A 18 4.74 -15.29 5.58
CA ARG A 18 3.55 -16.05 5.18
C ARG A 18 2.39 -15.10 4.94
N PHE A 19 1.93 -15.05 3.70
CA PHE A 19 0.71 -14.37 3.31
C PHE A 19 -0.48 -15.30 3.56
N LEU A 20 -1.53 -14.77 4.19
CA LEU A 20 -2.78 -15.48 4.44
C LEU A 20 -3.86 -14.91 3.53
N LEU A 21 -4.80 -15.76 3.12
CA LEU A 21 -5.92 -15.35 2.26
C LEU A 21 -6.67 -14.15 2.86
N HIS A 22 -6.90 -13.14 2.03
CA HIS A 22 -7.59 -11.88 2.36
C HIS A 22 -6.96 -11.07 3.49
N LYS A 23 -5.71 -11.37 3.86
CA LYS A 23 -4.95 -10.57 4.82
C LYS A 23 -3.96 -9.68 4.10
N GLU A 24 -4.05 -8.38 4.37
CA GLU A 24 -3.09 -7.40 3.88
C GLU A 24 -1.79 -7.45 4.69
N CYS A 25 -0.66 -7.42 3.99
CA CYS A 25 0.67 -7.35 4.58
C CYS A 25 1.44 -6.17 3.99
N LYS A 26 2.17 -5.45 4.85
CA LYS A 26 3.13 -4.43 4.43
C LYS A 26 4.35 -5.11 3.82
N ILE A 27 4.77 -4.61 2.67
CA ILE A 27 5.90 -5.15 1.90
C ILE A 27 6.85 -4.04 1.47
N THR A 28 8.00 -4.43 0.96
CA THR A 28 8.98 -3.55 0.33
C THR A 28 8.61 -3.27 -1.13
N LYS A 29 9.22 -2.22 -1.71
CA LYS A 29 9.06 -1.88 -3.12
C LYS A 29 9.48 -3.03 -4.05
N ARG A 30 10.53 -3.77 -3.68
CA ARG A 30 11.04 -4.91 -4.44
C ARG A 30 10.02 -6.04 -4.49
N GLU A 31 9.44 -6.39 -3.35
CA GLU A 31 8.38 -7.39 -3.26
C GLU A 31 7.14 -6.95 -4.06
N TYR A 32 6.76 -5.67 -3.98
CA TYR A 32 5.64 -5.12 -4.75
C TYR A 32 5.84 -5.31 -6.26
N GLN A 33 7.03 -5.01 -6.77
CA GLN A 33 7.35 -5.17 -8.20
C GLN A 33 7.32 -6.63 -8.66
N TYR A 34 7.62 -7.56 -7.76
CA TYR A 34 7.52 -9.00 -8.02
C TYR A 34 6.07 -9.48 -7.97
N LEU A 35 5.36 -9.15 -6.89
CA LEU A 35 4.00 -9.61 -6.63
C LEU A 35 2.96 -8.99 -7.58
N ARG A 36 3.18 -7.76 -8.09
CA ARG A 36 2.28 -7.14 -9.08
C ARG A 36 2.15 -7.94 -10.39
N LYS A 37 3.11 -8.83 -10.68
CA LYS A 37 3.10 -9.71 -11.86
C LYS A 37 2.43 -11.05 -11.58
N ASN A 38 1.96 -11.28 -10.35
CA ASN A 38 1.40 -12.54 -9.91
C ASN A 38 -0.11 -12.38 -9.65
N ASP A 39 -0.94 -13.10 -10.40
CA ASP A 39 -2.41 -13.03 -10.31
C ASP A 39 -3.00 -13.59 -9.00
N TRP A 40 -2.16 -14.10 -8.09
CA TRP A 40 -2.56 -14.54 -6.77
C TRP A 40 -2.61 -13.39 -5.77
N PHE A 41 -2.01 -12.25 -6.11
CA PHE A 41 -1.86 -11.11 -5.22
C PHE A 41 -2.52 -9.87 -5.79
N GLN A 42 -3.28 -9.19 -4.94
CA GLN A 42 -3.67 -7.82 -5.16
C GLN A 42 -2.69 -6.92 -4.41
N VAL A 43 -2.04 -6.01 -5.13
CA VAL A 43 -1.04 -5.10 -4.56
C VAL A 43 -1.49 -3.65 -4.65
N ARG A 44 -1.19 -2.86 -3.62
CA ARG A 44 -1.46 -1.41 -3.63
C ARG A 44 -0.23 -0.60 -3.18
N GLU A 45 -0.07 0.56 -3.78
CA GLU A 45 0.86 1.59 -3.33
C GLU A 45 0.05 2.66 -2.60
N GLU A 46 0.36 2.85 -1.32
CA GLU A 46 -0.12 4.00 -0.57
C GLU A 46 0.85 5.14 -0.81
N ASN A 47 0.50 6.01 -1.74
CA ASN A 47 1.16 7.29 -1.88
C ASN A 47 0.77 8.15 -0.69
N THR A 48 1.62 8.13 0.33
CA THR A 48 1.64 9.20 1.32
C THR A 48 2.09 10.43 0.54
N ILE A 49 1.14 11.15 -0.07
CA ILE A 49 1.37 12.54 -0.42
C ILE A 49 1.84 13.15 0.90
N PRO A 50 3.08 13.65 1.01
CA PRO A 50 3.42 14.43 2.18
C PRO A 50 2.36 15.53 2.21
N LEU A 51 1.56 15.58 3.28
CA LEU A 51 0.82 16.79 3.58
C LEU A 51 1.90 17.85 3.73
N SER A 52 2.24 18.53 2.63
CA SER A 52 3.04 19.72 2.69
C SER A 52 2.19 20.68 3.50
N SER A 53 2.60 20.84 4.75
CA SER A 53 2.17 21.90 5.63
C SER A 53 2.50 23.23 4.96
N GLU A 54 1.64 23.69 4.07
CA GLU A 54 1.58 25.08 3.64
C GLU A 54 0.17 25.61 3.87
N GLY A 55 0.04 26.38 4.96
CA GLY A 55 -0.94 27.47 5.05
C GLY A 55 -2.15 27.24 5.93
N ILE A 56 -1.98 27.30 7.25
CA ILE A 56 -3.03 27.83 8.13
C ILE A 56 -3.06 29.36 7.98
N ALA A 57 -4.27 29.90 7.85
CA ALA A 57 -4.69 31.31 8.03
C ALA A 57 -4.25 32.36 6.99
N ASN A 58 -5.24 32.89 6.26
CA ASN A 58 -5.53 34.32 6.35
C ASN A 58 -7.03 34.59 6.11
N GLN A 59 -7.64 35.20 7.12
CA GLN A 59 -8.93 35.88 7.04
C GLN A 59 -8.79 37.08 6.08
N LYS A 60 -9.78 37.31 5.22
CA LYS A 60 -10.09 38.67 4.71
C LYS A 60 -11.54 38.75 4.23
N GLU A 61 -12.38 39.25 5.14
CA GLU A 61 -13.31 40.37 4.96
C GLU A 61 -13.74 40.79 3.52
N ILE A 62 -15.09 40.72 3.31
CA ILE A 62 -16.08 41.62 2.63
C ILE A 62 -15.95 41.97 1.12
N PRO A 63 -17.06 42.33 0.42
CA PRO A 63 -18.03 43.41 0.73
C PRO A 63 -19.49 43.01 0.98
#